data_AF-A0A7X7F159-F1
#
_entry.id   AF-A0A7X7F159-F1
#
_cell.length_a   1.000
_cell.length_b   1.000
_cell.length_c   1.000
_cell.angle_alpha   90.00
_cell.angle_beta   90.00
_cell.angle_gamma   90.00
#
_symmetry.space_group_name_H-M   'P 1'
#
loop_
_entity.id
_entity.type
_entity.pdbx_description
1 polymer ?
#
loop_
_entity_poly.entity_id
_entity_poly.type
_entity_poly.pdbx_seq_one_letter_code
_entity_poly.pdbx_strand_id
1 'polypeptide(L)' 'PYVDNDSRNDPGVHENRVVRGGSWRDRPHRASASFRLAYRPYQGVYNVGFRVVCEDEQPDGARDP' A
#
# COMPACT_ATOMS: atom_id res chain seq x y z
N PRO A 1 6.44 7.91 1.44
CA PRO A 1 5.88 7.01 0.40
C PRO A 1 4.41 7.30 0.04
N TYR A 2 3.73 8.20 0.74
CA TYR A 2 2.41 8.73 0.35
C TYR A 2 2.66 10.20 -0.01
N VAL A 3 2.70 10.49 -1.31
CA VAL A 3 2.98 11.83 -1.85
C VAL A 3 1.82 12.14 -2.76
N ASP A 4 1.03 13.16 -2.43
CA ASP A 4 -0.22 13.40 -3.16
C ASP A 4 0.00 13.84 -4.61
N ASN A 5 1.12 14.50 -4.88
CA ASN A 5 1.44 15.06 -6.19
C ASN A 5 2.27 14.13 -7.09
N ASP A 6 2.37 12.83 -6.77
CA ASP A 6 3.14 11.88 -7.59
C ASP A 6 2.30 10.89 -8.41
N SER A 7 1.02 11.20 -8.59
CA SER A 7 0.04 10.45 -9.40
C SER A 7 -0.26 9.03 -8.92
N ARG A 8 0.43 8.48 -7.92
CA ARG A 8 0.16 7.13 -7.42
C ARG A 8 -1.21 7.00 -6.75
N ASN A 9 -1.86 8.09 -6.39
CA ASN A 9 -3.22 8.08 -5.85
C ASN A 9 -4.32 8.21 -6.93
N ASP A 10 -3.94 8.44 -8.20
CA ASP A 10 -4.91 8.58 -9.30
C ASP A 10 -5.62 7.23 -9.56
N PRO A 11 -6.97 7.14 -9.48
CA PRO A 11 -7.70 5.91 -9.78
C PRO A 11 -7.67 5.54 -11.27
N GLY A 12 -7.34 6.48 -12.16
CA GLY A 12 -7.28 6.29 -13.61
C GLY A 12 -5.98 5.63 -14.11
N VAL A 13 -4.95 5.52 -13.27
CA VAL A 13 -3.69 4.89 -13.71
C VAL A 13 -3.81 3.38 -13.83
N HIS A 14 -3.18 2.84 -14.87
CA HIS A 14 -3.20 1.40 -15.19
C HIS A 14 -2.02 0.62 -14.58
N GLU A 15 -1.16 1.26 -13.78
CA GLU A 15 -0.05 0.56 -13.14
C GLU A 15 -0.51 -0.43 -12.07
N ASN A 16 0.32 -1.44 -11.84
CA ASN A 16 0.06 -2.41 -10.79
C ASN A 16 0.11 -1.78 -9.39
N ARG A 17 -0.83 -2.19 -8.53
CA ARG A 17 -0.90 -1.82 -7.12
C ARG A 17 -0.22 -2.88 -6.27
N VAL A 18 0.54 -2.43 -5.26
CA VAL A 18 1.30 -3.32 -4.36
C VAL A 18 0.53 -3.57 -3.08
N VAL A 19 0.37 -4.84 -2.72
CA VAL A 19 -0.12 -5.29 -1.42
C VAL A 19 1.02 -5.87 -0.58
N ARG A 20 0.89 -5.80 0.74
CA ARG A 20 1.92 -6.13 1.74
C ARG A 20 1.37 -7.02 2.86
N GLY A 21 2.26 -7.70 3.57
CA GLY A 21 1.97 -8.46 4.80
C GLY A 21 1.53 -9.91 4.59
N GLY A 22 1.02 -10.25 3.41
CA GLY A 22 0.48 -11.59 3.13
C GLY A 22 -0.91 -11.81 3.72
N SER A 23 -1.61 -12.80 3.19
CA SER A 23 -2.93 -13.26 3.61
C SER A 23 -2.84 -14.62 4.31
N TRP A 24 -3.96 -15.07 4.88
CA TRP A 24 -4.07 -16.41 5.48
C TRP A 24 -3.72 -17.57 4.53
N ARG A 25 -3.77 -17.33 3.21
CA ARG A 25 -3.48 -18.34 2.17
C ARG A 25 -2.04 -18.27 1.66
N ASP A 26 -1.32 -17.20 1.93
CA ASP A 26 0.04 -17.05 1.41
C ASP A 26 1.02 -18.00 2.09
N ARG A 27 2.01 -18.46 1.34
CA ARG A 27 3.13 -19.23 1.91
C ARG A 27 3.97 -18.33 2.83
N PRO A 28 4.60 -18.86 3.89
CA PRO A 28 5.34 -18.07 4.86
C PRO A 28 6.37 -17.08 4.26
N HIS A 29 7.08 -17.46 3.19
CA HIS A 29 8.06 -16.58 2.55
C HIS A 29 7.47 -15.32 1.89
N ARG A 30 6.15 -15.28 1.64
CA ARG A 30 5.44 -14.11 1.10
C ARG A 30 4.79 -13.24 2.18
N ALA A 31 4.74 -13.72 3.43
CA ALA A 31 4.14 -13.03 4.57
C ALA A 31 5.19 -12.28 5.42
N SER A 32 6.15 -11.61 4.76
CA SER A 32 7.17 -10.80 5.42
C SER A 32 6.94 -9.32 5.20
N ALA A 33 7.50 -8.48 6.07
CA ALA A 33 7.38 -7.02 5.98
C ALA A 33 7.97 -6.43 4.69
N SER A 34 8.98 -7.10 4.10
CA SER A 34 9.67 -6.60 2.90
C SER A 34 9.04 -7.07 1.59
N PHE A 35 8.26 -8.15 1.61
CA PHE A 35 7.69 -8.75 0.41
C PHE A 35 6.67 -7.81 -0.27
N ARG A 36 6.72 -7.72 -1.60
CA ARG A 36 5.82 -6.90 -2.43
C ARG A 36 5.08 -7.81 -3.41
N LEU A 37 3.76 -7.87 -3.32
CA LEU A 37 2.94 -8.55 -4.32
C LEU A 37 2.15 -7.53 -5.13
N ALA A 38 2.19 -7.63 -6.46
CA ALA A 38 1.62 -6.65 -7.37
C ALA A 38 0.40 -7.21 -8.11
N TYR A 39 -0.66 -6.42 -8.21
CA TYR A 39 -1.90 -6.75 -8.93
C TYR A 39 -2.31 -5.61 -9.85
N ARG A 40 -3.07 -5.93 -10.90
CA ARG A 40 -3.71 -4.89 -11.73
C ARG A 40 -4.73 -4.12 -10.88
N PRO A 41 -4.96 -2.82 -11.13
CA PRO A 41 -5.79 -1.97 -10.27
C PRO A 41 -7.26 -2.43 -10.19
N TYR A 42 -7.75 -3.11 -11.22
CA TYR A 42 -9.11 -3.66 -11.29
C TYR A 42 -9.24 -5.10 -10.78
N GLN A 43 -8.13 -5.75 -10.39
CA GLN A 43 -8.15 -7.16 -10.04
C GLN A 43 -8.71 -7.34 -8.61
N GLY A 44 -10.00 -7.69 -8.51
CA GLY A 44 -10.64 -8.05 -7.25
C GLY A 44 -10.13 -9.38 -6.71
N VAL A 45 -9.09 -9.35 -5.89
CA VAL A 45 -8.51 -10.56 -5.28
C VAL A 45 -9.17 -10.86 -3.94
N TYR A 46 -9.81 -12.02 -3.82
CA TYR A 46 -10.64 -12.41 -2.66
C TYR A 46 -9.91 -12.43 -1.29
N ASN A 47 -8.58 -12.47 -1.27
CA ASN A 47 -7.75 -12.48 -0.07
C ASN A 47 -6.94 -11.18 0.12
N VAL A 48 -7.36 -10.09 -0.51
CA VAL A 48 -6.78 -8.75 -0.34
C VAL A 48 -7.78 -7.84 0.39
N GLY A 49 -7.29 -7.10 1.39
CA GLY A 49 -8.02 -6.03 2.07
C GLY A 49 -7.16 -4.77 2.15
N PHE A 50 -7.64 -3.75 2.88
CA PHE A 50 -6.93 -2.49 3.08
C PHE A 50 -6.79 -2.14 4.57
N ARG A 51 -5.79 -1.32 4.88
CA ARG A 51 -5.62 -0.68 6.20
C ARG A 51 -5.58 0.82 5.97
N VAL A 52 -6.39 1.55 6.70
CA VAL A 52 -6.42 3.02 6.63
C VAL A 52 -5.24 3.56 7.42
N VAL A 53 -4.59 4.58 6.85
CA VAL A 53 -3.56 5.38 7.50
C VAL A 53 -4.05 6.82 7.45
N CYS A 54 -4.02 7.50 8.60
CA CYS A 54 -4.31 8.91 8.70
C CYS A 54 -3.00 9.66 8.94
N GLU A 55 -2.90 10.86 8.41
CA GLU A 55 -1.85 11.78 8.79
C GLU A 55 -2.08 12.22 10.24
N ASP A 56 -0.99 12.40 10.98
CA ASP A 56 -1.05 13.05 12.28
C ASP A 56 -1.11 14.57 12.06
N GLU A 57 -1.87 15.31 12.86
CA GLU A 57 -2.01 16.78 12.75
C GLU A 57 -0.74 17.53 13.23
N GLN A 58 0.42 16.91 13.10
CA GLN A 58 1.67 17.52 13.48
C GLN A 58 2.05 18.56 12.40
N PRO A 59 2.19 19.84 12.75
CA PRO A 59 2.61 20.85 11.79
C PRO A 59 3.96 20.45 11.17
N ASP A 60 4.09 20.67 9.86
CA ASP A 60 5.18 20.25 8.96
C ASP A 60 6.63 20.62 9.39
N GLY A 61 6.85 21.16 10.59
CA GLY A 61 8.14 21.55 11.15
C GLY A 61 8.61 20.77 12.39
N ALA A 62 7.84 19.81 12.92
CA ALA A 62 8.18 19.10 14.17
C ALA A 62 8.59 17.63 13.96
N ARG A 63 9.12 17.28 12.78
CA ARG A 63 9.96 16.07 12.68
C ARG A 63 11.24 16.35 13.45
N ASP A 64 11.34 15.82 14.67
CA ASP A 64 12.63 15.71 15.36
C ASP A 64 13.65 15.06 14.41
N PRO A 65 14.90 15.57 14.37
CA PRO A 65 15.95 15.08 13.47
C PRO A 65 16.31 13.61 13.68
#